data_AF-A0A321L499-F1
#
_entry.id   AF-A0A321L499-F1
#
_cell.length_a   1.000
_cell.length_b   1.000
_cell.length_c   1.000
_cell.angle_alpha   90.00
_cell.angle_beta   90.00
_cell.angle_gamma   90.00
#
_symmetry.space_group_name_H-M   'P 1'
#
loop_
_entity.id
_entity.type
_entity.pdbx_description
1 polymer ?
#
loop_
_entity_poly.entity_id
_entity_poly.type
_entity_poly.pdbx_seq_one_letter_code
_entity_poly.pdbx_strand_id
1 'polypeptide(L)'
;MKNTRIQTRSKSKTAATKRQHRSSMPALVQRGIAHRRFVEFPGMKGRTVEKIELFTMSDYHSLTVYFQDKTFLSLVLEPSLLLDSHFSDVSTGDERIVKRWPTVRSATSNDRAKDR
;
A
#
# COMPACT_ATOMS: atom_id res chain seq x y z
N MET A 1 -58.57 -15.39 43.69
CA MET A 1 -57.77 -15.88 42.54
C MET A 1 -58.29 -15.26 41.25
N LYS A 2 -57.64 -14.21 40.75
CA LYS A 2 -57.65 -13.76 39.33
C LYS A 2 -56.32 -13.04 39.10
N ASN A 3 -55.44 -13.65 38.30
CA ASN A 3 -54.11 -13.12 37.97
C ASN A 3 -54.25 -12.14 36.79
N THR A 4 -53.66 -10.95 36.90
CA THR A 4 -53.48 -10.05 35.76
C THR A 4 -52.03 -9.62 35.67
N ARG A 5 -51.39 -10.08 34.59
CA ARG A 5 -49.98 -9.94 34.23
C ARG A 5 -49.76 -8.57 33.61
N ILE A 6 -49.03 -7.69 34.28
CA ILE A 6 -48.58 -6.41 33.71
C ILE A 6 -47.36 -6.68 32.84
N GLN A 7 -47.50 -6.44 31.53
CA GLN A 7 -46.43 -6.55 30.55
C GLN A 7 -45.45 -5.37 30.68
N THR A 8 -44.18 -5.71 30.62
CA THR A 8 -43.01 -4.84 30.69
C THR A 8 -42.85 -4.01 29.41
N ARG A 9 -42.80 -2.68 29.52
CA ARG A 9 -42.35 -1.78 28.46
C ARG A 9 -40.82 -1.67 28.52
N SER A 10 -40.12 -2.44 27.70
CA SER A 10 -38.69 -2.25 27.46
C SER A 10 -38.48 -1.00 26.59
N LYS A 11 -37.89 0.06 27.18
CA LYS A 11 -37.34 1.17 26.40
C LYS A 11 -36.02 0.70 25.78
N SER A 12 -36.04 0.34 24.50
CA SER A 12 -34.84 0.13 23.71
C SER A 12 -34.08 1.46 23.60
N LYS A 13 -33.00 1.60 24.36
CA LYS A 13 -32.00 2.66 24.13
C LYS A 13 -31.33 2.36 22.80
N THR A 14 -31.60 3.21 21.81
CA THR A 14 -30.95 3.22 20.51
C THR A 14 -29.44 3.28 20.72
N ALA A 15 -28.75 2.22 20.32
CA ALA A 15 -27.30 2.15 20.38
C ALA A 15 -26.72 3.24 19.49
N ALA A 16 -26.11 4.26 20.08
CA ALA A 16 -25.34 5.26 19.37
C ALA A 16 -24.22 4.54 18.62
N THR A 17 -24.35 4.44 17.30
CA THR A 17 -23.31 3.94 16.41
C THR A 17 -22.08 4.82 16.62
N LYS A 18 -21.07 4.31 17.33
CA LYS A 18 -19.72 4.89 17.33
C LYS A 18 -19.26 4.89 15.89
N ARG A 19 -19.43 6.03 15.20
CA ARG A 19 -18.73 6.33 13.95
C ARG A 19 -17.25 6.17 14.28
N GLN A 20 -16.67 5.05 13.88
CA GLN A 20 -15.23 4.86 13.88
C GLN A 20 -14.68 6.03 13.09
N HIS A 21 -13.98 6.92 13.80
CA HIS A 21 -13.27 8.03 13.21
C HIS A 21 -12.29 7.38 12.24
N ARG A 22 -12.60 7.42 10.94
CA ARG A 22 -11.63 7.08 9.89
C ARG A 22 -10.53 8.10 10.07
N SER A 23 -9.50 7.71 10.83
CA SER A 23 -8.25 8.45 10.93
C SER A 23 -7.85 8.80 9.51
N SER A 24 -7.83 10.11 9.21
CA SER A 24 -7.33 10.61 7.94
C SER A 24 -5.94 10.01 7.75
N MET A 25 -5.75 9.29 6.66
CA MET A 25 -4.45 8.68 6.32
C MET A 25 -3.34 9.71 6.57
N PRO A 26 -2.35 9.41 7.43
CA PRO A 26 -1.29 10.36 7.72
C PRO A 26 -0.57 10.70 6.42
N ALA A 27 -0.35 12.00 6.20
CA ALA A 27 0.26 12.50 4.97
C ALA A 27 1.69 11.97 4.83
N LEU A 28 1.98 11.33 3.69
CA LEU A 28 3.35 11.01 3.27
C LEU A 28 4.04 12.31 2.84
N VAL A 29 5.27 12.53 3.27
CA VAL A 29 6.08 13.65 2.79
C VAL A 29 6.97 13.12 1.68
N GLN A 30 6.76 13.64 0.46
CA GLN A 30 7.59 13.32 -0.68
C GLN A 30 8.42 14.55 -1.08
N ARG A 31 9.75 14.39 -1.15
CA ARG A 31 10.65 15.39 -1.74
C ARG A 31 11.33 14.79 -2.95
N GLY A 32 11.40 15.54 -4.05
CA GLY A 32 12.03 15.12 -5.29
C GLY A 32 13.30 15.91 -5.57
N ILE A 33 14.39 15.20 -5.86
CA ILE A 33 15.53 15.72 -6.63
C ILE A 33 15.48 14.99 -7.97
N ALA A 34 16.00 15.56 -9.08
CA ALA A 34 16.01 14.86 -10.36
C ALA A 34 16.52 13.41 -10.20
N HIS A 35 15.73 12.45 -10.66
CA HIS A 35 15.97 11.00 -10.53
C HIS A 35 16.03 10.41 -9.11
N ARG A 36 15.63 11.16 -8.06
CA ARG A 36 15.56 10.65 -6.67
C ARG A 36 14.21 10.98 -6.03
N ARG A 37 13.63 9.98 -5.35
CA ARG A 37 12.43 10.13 -4.52
C ARG A 37 12.80 9.90 -3.06
N PHE A 38 12.47 10.86 -2.21
CA PHE A 38 12.51 10.69 -0.76
C PHE A 38 11.08 10.54 -0.28
N VAL A 39 10.80 9.47 0.46
CA VAL A 39 9.50 9.22 1.10
C VAL A 39 9.74 9.14 2.59
N GLU A 40 9.11 10.04 3.35
CA GLU A 40 9.16 10.02 4.80
C GLU A 40 7.84 9.48 5.36
N PHE A 41 7.94 8.82 6.52
CA PHE A 41 6.80 8.31 7.30
C PHE A 41 6.72 9.08 8.63
N PRO A 42 6.12 10.28 8.68
CA PRO A 42 6.18 11.16 9.85
C PRO A 42 5.67 10.51 11.14
N GLY A 43 4.69 9.61 11.03
CA GLY A 43 4.13 8.88 12.18
C GLY A 43 5.12 7.96 12.89
N MET A 44 6.31 7.74 12.31
CA MET A 44 7.40 6.93 12.88
C MET A 44 8.42 7.77 13.67
N LYS A 45 8.38 9.10 13.55
CA LYS A 45 9.36 9.99 14.19
C LYS A 45 9.33 9.83 15.71
N GLY A 46 10.51 9.69 16.31
CA GLY A 46 10.67 9.55 17.76
C GLY A 46 10.40 8.13 18.31
N ARG A 47 10.07 7.16 17.44
CA ARG A 47 9.94 5.76 17.86
C ARG A 47 11.31 5.09 17.92
N THR A 48 11.51 4.25 18.93
CA THR A 48 12.73 3.43 19.09
C THR A 48 12.56 2.10 18.36
N VAL A 49 13.45 1.82 17.41
CA VAL A 49 13.47 0.55 16.68
C VAL A 49 13.87 -0.59 17.62
N GLU A 50 13.10 -1.68 17.60
CA GLU A 50 13.38 -2.93 18.30
C GLU A 50 14.09 -3.93 17.39
N LYS A 51 13.53 -4.18 16.20
CA LYS A 51 14.14 -5.04 15.17
C LYS A 51 13.72 -4.63 13.76
N ILE A 52 14.52 -5.03 12.77
CA ILE A 52 14.19 -4.93 11.35
C ILE A 52 14.16 -6.34 10.78
N GLU A 53 13.13 -6.66 10.02
CA GLU A 53 12.90 -7.98 9.43
C GLU A 53 12.72 -7.86 7.93
N LEU A 54 13.58 -8.54 7.16
CA LEU A 54 13.42 -8.72 5.72
C LEU A 54 12.82 -10.10 5.49
N PHE A 55 11.65 -10.15 4.86
CA PHE A 55 11.02 -11.39 4.43
C PHE A 55 11.00 -11.46 2.91
N THR A 56 11.45 -12.59 2.35
CA THR A 56 11.47 -12.82 0.91
C THR A 56 10.91 -14.19 0.57
N MET A 57 9.96 -14.22 -0.36
CA MET A 57 9.38 -15.41 -0.98
C MET A 57 9.17 -15.13 -2.47
N SER A 58 8.87 -16.13 -3.29
CA SER A 58 8.78 -16.02 -4.75
C SER A 58 7.88 -14.90 -5.28
N ASP A 59 6.82 -14.56 -4.54
CA ASP A 59 5.78 -13.61 -4.94
C ASP A 59 5.51 -12.54 -3.88
N TYR A 60 6.26 -12.54 -2.78
CA TYR A 60 6.06 -11.63 -1.68
C TYR A 60 7.38 -11.27 -1.01
N HIS A 61 7.69 -9.97 -1.04
CA HIS A 61 8.85 -9.41 -0.39
C HIS A 61 8.37 -8.29 0.53
N SER A 62 8.90 -8.24 1.75
CA SER A 62 8.56 -7.15 2.67
C SER A 62 9.72 -6.81 3.58
N LEU A 63 9.76 -5.54 3.97
CA LEU A 63 10.62 -5.02 5.02
C LEU A 63 9.74 -4.53 6.17
N THR A 64 9.89 -5.09 7.35
CA THR A 64 9.13 -4.69 8.53
C THR A 64 10.05 -4.10 9.58
N VAL A 65 9.72 -2.90 10.06
CA VAL A 65 10.41 -2.22 11.17
C VAL A 65 9.52 -2.33 12.39
N TYR A 66 9.99 -3.06 13.40
CA TYR A 66 9.29 -3.21 14.68
C TYR A 66 9.83 -2.18 15.67
N PHE A 67 8.94 -1.59 16.47
CA PHE A 67 9.27 -0.59 17.48
C PHE A 67 9.00 -1.13 18.90
N GLN A 68 9.74 -0.64 19.88
CA GLN A 68 9.63 -1.08 21.28
C GLN A 68 8.24 -0.82 21.91
N ASP A 69 7.45 0.09 21.33
CA ASP A 69 6.06 0.36 21.73
C ASP A 69 5.07 -0.69 21.21
N LYS A 70 5.57 -1.80 20.66
CA LYS A 70 4.81 -2.92 20.07
C LYS A 70 4.03 -2.54 18.81
N THR A 71 4.41 -1.46 18.15
CA THR A 71 3.91 -1.12 16.81
C THR A 71 4.94 -1.50 15.73
N PHE A 72 4.51 -1.51 14.46
CA PHE A 72 5.41 -1.79 13.35
C PHE A 72 5.05 -0.99 12.10
N LEU A 73 6.04 -0.73 11.25
CA LEU A 73 5.89 -0.25 9.88
C LEU A 73 6.14 -1.42 8.93
N SER A 74 5.13 -1.80 8.15
CA SER A 74 5.26 -2.83 7.11
C SER A 74 5.38 -2.18 5.73
N LEU A 75 6.45 -2.54 5.01
CA LEU A 75 6.73 -2.08 3.66
C LEU A 75 6.70 -3.29 2.73
N VAL A 76 5.67 -3.38 1.89
CA VAL A 76 5.57 -4.42 0.86
C VAL A 76 6.36 -3.98 -0.36
N LEU A 77 7.22 -4.86 -0.85
CA LEU A 77 8.08 -4.64 -2.01
C LEU A 77 7.51 -5.46 -3.17
N GLU A 78 7.12 -4.78 -4.25
CA GLU A 78 6.73 -5.42 -5.50
C GLU A 78 7.82 -5.20 -6.55
N PRO A 79 8.64 -6.22 -6.84
CA PRO A 79 9.51 -6.20 -8.01
C PRO A 79 8.65 -6.02 -9.27
N SER A 80 9.10 -5.16 -10.18
CA SER A 80 8.45 -4.97 -11.48
C SER A 80 9.42 -5.17 -12.63
N LEU A 81 8.90 -5.76 -13.71
CA LEU A 81 9.61 -5.88 -14.98
C LEU A 81 9.17 -4.73 -15.90
N LEU A 82 10.14 -4.14 -16.59
CA LEU A 82 9.92 -3.14 -17.63
C LEU A 82 10.62 -3.61 -18.90
N LEU A 83 9.85 -3.78 -19.98
CA LEU A 83 10.35 -4.09 -21.30
C LEU A 83 10.15 -2.89 -22.21
N ASP A 84 11.26 -2.25 -22.57
CA ASP A 84 11.32 -1.30 -23.67
C ASP A 84 11.79 -2.03 -24.91
N SER A 85 11.00 -1.95 -25.99
CA SER A 85 11.28 -2.67 -27.23
C SER A 85 11.24 -1.76 -28.44
N HIS A 86 12.23 -1.95 -29.31
CA HIS A 86 12.36 -1.26 -30.57
C HIS A 86 12.94 -2.16 -31.65
N PHE A 87 12.66 -1.85 -32.90
CA PHE A 87 13.18 -2.53 -34.08
C PHE A 87 14.12 -1.57 -34.78
N SER A 88 15.34 -2.03 -35.06
CA SER A 88 16.41 -1.24 -35.66
C SER A 88 16.88 -1.83 -36.98
N ASP A 89 17.30 -0.96 -37.88
CA ASP A 89 18.04 -1.27 -39.09
C ASP A 89 19.51 -0.88 -38.86
N VAL A 90 20.42 -1.83 -39.15
CA VAL A 90 21.88 -1.66 -39.03
C VAL A 90 22.59 -1.82 -40.38
N SER A 91 21.83 -1.91 -41.48
CA SER A 91 22.37 -2.16 -42.82
C SER A 91 23.36 -1.09 -43.30
N THR A 92 23.23 0.14 -42.79
CA THR A 92 24.09 1.29 -43.13
C THR A 92 25.29 1.47 -42.19
N GLY A 93 25.54 0.53 -41.28
CA GLY A 93 26.63 0.59 -40.29
C GLY A 93 26.22 1.24 -38.97
N ASP A 94 25.40 2.29 -39.02
CA ASP A 94 24.82 2.91 -37.82
C ASP A 94 23.45 2.31 -37.47
N GLU A 95 23.17 2.16 -36.17
CA GLU A 95 21.85 1.72 -35.69
C GLU A 95 20.80 2.81 -35.90
N ARG A 96 19.81 2.53 -36.75
CA ARG A 96 18.64 3.37 -36.93
C ARG A 96 17.40 2.68 -36.38
N ILE A 97 16.78 3.25 -35.36
CA ILE A 97 15.49 2.76 -34.87
C ILE A 97 14.40 3.02 -35.92
N VAL A 98 13.80 1.94 -36.42
CA VAL A 98 12.72 1.95 -37.42
C VAL A 98 11.35 2.01 -36.75
N LYS A 99 11.18 1.34 -35.61
CA LYS A 99 9.90 1.28 -34.89
C LYS A 99 10.11 1.11 -33.39
N ARG A 100 9.22 1.71 -32.59
CA ARG A 100 9.12 1.50 -31.15
C ARG A 100 7.74 0.96 -30.80
N TRP A 101 7.67 0.10 -29.80
CA TRP A 101 6.41 -0.33 -29.21
C TRP A 101 6.21 0.34 -27.85
N PRO A 102 4.96 0.39 -27.33
CA PRO A 102 4.71 0.84 -25.98
C PRO A 102 5.49 0.00 -24.97
N THR A 103 6.04 0.66 -23.94
CA THR A 103 6.70 -0.02 -22.81
C THR A 103 5.73 -1.00 -22.17
N VAL A 104 6.13 -2.27 -22.09
CA VAL A 104 5.39 -3.28 -21.34
C VAL A 104 5.87 -3.24 -19.89
N ARG A 105 4.94 -3.11 -18.95
CA ARG A 105 5.22 -3.13 -17.51
C ARG A 105 4.56 -4.38 -16.93
N SER A 106 5.22 -5.04 -15.98
CA SER A 106 4.59 -6.11 -15.21
C SER A 106 3.35 -5.57 -14.50
N ALA A 107 2.25 -6.32 -14.52
CA ALA A 107 1.08 -5.98 -13.72
C ALA A 107 1.47 -5.98 -12.23
N THR A 108 1.29 -4.84 -11.58
CA THR A 108 1.45 -4.73 -10.12
C THR A 108 0.14 -5.13 -9.44
N SER A 109 0.17 -5.54 -8.16
CA SER A 109 -1.09 -5.90 -7.48
C SER A 109 -2.06 -4.73 -7.43
N ASN A 110 -1.53 -3.51 -7.45
CA ASN A 110 -2.28 -2.26 -7.42
C ASN A 110 -3.03 -2.00 -8.75
N ASP A 111 -2.58 -2.57 -9.87
CA ASP A 111 -3.31 -2.49 -11.14
C ASP A 111 -4.57 -3.37 -11.12
N ARG A 112 -4.53 -4.52 -10.43
CA ARG A 112 -5.68 -5.43 -10.28
C ARG A 112 -6.80 -4.86 -9.40
N ALA A 113 -6.49 -3.90 -8.53
CA ALA A 113 -7.46 -3.26 -7.65
C ALA A 113 -8.36 -2.24 -8.37
N LYS A 114 -8.03 -1.83 -9.61
CA LYS A 114 -8.83 -0.90 -10.41
C LYS A 114 -9.87 -1.57 -11.30
N ASP A 115 -9.79 -2.89 -11.48
CA ASP A 115 -10.70 -3.69 -12.32
C ASP A 115 -11.82 -4.37 -11.51
N ARG A 116 -12.02 -3.97 -10.25
CA ARG A 116 -13.12 -4.43 -9.37
C ARG A 116 -13.98 -3.25 -8.93
#